data_AF-A0A1I0U5A4-F1
#
_entry.id   AF-A0A1I0U5A4-F1
#
_cell.length_a   1.000
_cell.length_b   1.000
_cell.length_c   1.000
_cell.angle_alpha   90.00
_cell.angle_beta   90.00
_cell.angle_gamma   90.00
#
_symmetry.space_group_name_H-M   'P 1'
#
loop_
_entity.id
_entity.type
_entity.pdbx_description
1 polymer ?
#
loop_
_entity_poly.entity_id
_entity_poly.type
_entity_poly.pdbx_seq_one_letter_code
_entity_poly.pdbx_strand_id
1 'polypeptide(L)'
;MEPLPKTFVTRQESNYRELWFNNYKYPILNVITSSQEGEQETRKIDFVNIDAAIDFFTKLTEGLKKDDGVRVYFASPSRDGNVYKDKCGVLTLIFVKTNGVNHLDDKTYYAFNGKTFDKIEEDQARLWVHNYQNIKRKILFETLSDNDRTNFIHETKHVWFSSEQMIQTRDEMIYQKGKAGSMVTGFGIRFVSYTNLAYSFPKPVSGAEDRRQRLTIGFTFMNKNRDIGIEDIDSEEFNYRYELTINRFIGDTFDTGDPTPPPSTDDKAALDV
;
A
#
# COMPACT_ATOMS: atom_id res chain seq x y z
N MET A 1 2.09 -26.29 -13.91
CA MET A 1 1.85 -25.89 -12.50
C MET A 1 1.51 -24.42 -12.55
N GLU A 2 0.32 -24.04 -12.09
CA GLU A 2 -0.03 -22.62 -11.99
C GLU A 2 0.84 -21.97 -10.91
N PRO A 3 1.37 -20.76 -11.15
CA PRO A 3 2.12 -20.03 -10.13
C PRO A 3 1.22 -19.75 -8.94
N LEU A 4 1.76 -19.88 -7.72
CA LEU A 4 1.00 -19.55 -6.51
C LEU A 4 0.60 -18.07 -6.55
N PRO A 5 -0.62 -17.72 -6.10
CA PRO A 5 -0.98 -16.33 -5.88
C PRO A 5 0.06 -15.68 -4.98
N LYS A 6 0.66 -14.58 -5.42
CA LYS A 6 1.67 -13.83 -4.67
C LYS A 6 1.05 -12.95 -3.58
N THR A 7 -0.29 -12.88 -3.56
CA THR A 7 -1.07 -12.02 -2.69
C THR A 7 -1.50 -12.80 -1.44
N PHE A 8 -0.71 -12.81 -0.35
CA PHE A 8 -1.14 -13.43 0.90
C PHE A 8 -1.69 -12.39 1.88
N VAL A 9 -3.00 -12.44 2.10
CA VAL A 9 -3.66 -11.78 3.23
C VAL A 9 -3.53 -12.69 4.46
N THR A 10 -2.32 -12.84 5.02
CA THR A 10 -2.13 -13.56 6.29
C THR A 10 -2.40 -12.62 7.47
N ARG A 11 -3.01 -13.17 8.53
CA ARG A 11 -3.45 -12.41 9.71
C ARG A 11 -2.29 -11.94 10.58
N GLN A 12 -1.30 -12.78 10.85
CA GLN A 12 -0.29 -12.49 11.88
C GLN A 12 0.80 -11.51 11.41
N GLU A 13 1.29 -11.65 10.19
CA GLU A 13 2.41 -10.84 9.71
C GLU A 13 1.96 -9.43 9.29
N SER A 14 0.76 -9.31 8.74
CA SER A 14 0.07 -8.04 8.52
C SER A 14 -0.08 -7.26 9.83
N ASN A 15 -0.41 -7.95 10.94
CA ASN A 15 -0.54 -7.31 12.25
C ASN A 15 0.77 -6.70 12.74
N TYR A 16 1.93 -7.34 12.56
CA TYR A 16 3.21 -6.76 13.02
C TYR A 16 3.58 -5.49 12.25
N ARG A 17 3.34 -5.46 10.93
CA ARG A 17 3.59 -4.30 10.08
C ARG A 17 2.64 -3.15 10.40
N GLU A 18 1.38 -3.48 10.67
CA GLU A 18 0.38 -2.51 11.10
C GLU A 18 0.69 -1.96 12.50
N LEU A 19 1.06 -2.83 13.44
CA LEU A 19 1.48 -2.44 14.80
C LEU A 19 2.69 -1.51 14.75
N TRP A 20 3.68 -1.79 13.89
CA TRP A 20 4.82 -0.88 13.73
C TRP A 20 4.37 0.51 13.27
N PHE A 21 3.59 0.58 12.19
CA PHE A 21 3.04 1.85 11.71
C PHE A 21 2.26 2.57 12.81
N ASN A 22 1.35 1.87 13.49
CA ASN A 22 0.49 2.42 14.53
C ASN A 22 1.27 2.94 15.76
N ASN A 23 2.39 2.31 16.10
CA ASN A 23 3.19 2.70 17.26
C ASN A 23 4.20 3.81 16.96
N TYR A 24 4.76 3.84 15.75
CA TYR A 24 5.91 4.72 15.45
C TYR A 24 5.62 5.83 14.43
N LYS A 25 4.77 5.58 13.41
CA LYS A 25 4.50 6.56 12.36
C LYS A 25 3.18 7.29 12.57
N TYR A 26 2.11 6.56 12.86
CA TYR A 26 0.79 7.14 13.04
C TYR A 26 0.75 8.28 14.08
N PRO A 27 1.37 8.16 15.27
CA PRO A 27 1.30 9.24 16.27
C PRO A 27 1.93 10.54 15.76
N ILE A 28 3.05 10.44 15.04
CA ILE A 28 3.75 11.59 14.43
C ILE A 28 2.86 12.23 13.38
N LEU A 29 2.32 11.42 12.46
CA LEU A 29 1.42 11.88 11.41
C LEU A 29 0.16 12.53 11.98
N ASN A 30 -0.43 11.93 13.01
CA ASN A 30 -1.62 12.46 13.68
C ASN A 30 -1.37 13.81 14.34
N VAL A 31 -0.23 13.99 15.02
CA VAL A 31 0.14 15.29 15.59
C VAL A 31 0.29 16.35 14.49
N ILE A 32 0.95 16.02 13.37
CA ILE A 32 1.10 16.93 12.23
C ILE A 32 -0.27 17.32 11.68
N THR A 33 -1.09 16.36 11.26
CA THR A 33 -2.40 16.61 10.66
C THR A 33 -3.33 17.35 11.61
N SER A 34 -3.38 16.98 12.90
CA SER A 34 -4.21 17.69 13.88
C SER A 34 -3.74 19.13 14.11
N SER A 35 -2.43 19.40 14.10
CA SER A 35 -1.90 20.76 14.25
C SER A 35 -2.11 21.64 13.01
N GLN A 36 -2.12 21.04 11.81
CA GLN A 36 -2.13 21.78 10.54
C GLN A 36 -3.53 21.89 9.91
N GLU A 37 -4.42 20.92 10.12
CA GLU A 37 -5.79 20.90 9.58
C GLU A 37 -6.88 20.84 10.66
N GLY A 38 -6.54 20.55 11.92
CA GLY A 38 -7.54 20.32 12.97
C GLY A 38 -8.28 18.98 12.84
N GLU A 39 -7.74 18.04 12.05
CA GLU A 39 -8.33 16.74 11.78
C GLU A 39 -7.48 15.60 12.36
N GLN A 40 -8.08 14.42 12.55
CA GLN A 40 -7.33 13.22 12.91
C GLN A 40 -6.75 12.58 11.66
N GLU A 41 -5.55 12.03 11.79
CA GLU A 41 -4.94 11.26 10.73
C GLU A 41 -5.64 9.92 10.52
N THR A 42 -5.56 9.38 9.31
CA THR A 42 -6.08 8.06 8.98
C THR A 42 -5.01 6.95 9.11
N ARG A 43 -5.49 5.74 9.42
CA ARG A 43 -4.70 4.50 9.40
C ARG A 43 -5.04 3.61 8.22
N LYS A 44 -6.12 3.93 7.50
CA LYS A 44 -6.70 3.05 6.50
C LYS A 44 -7.60 3.76 5.49
N ILE A 45 -7.83 3.08 4.39
CA ILE A 45 -8.80 3.41 3.36
C ILE A 45 -9.71 2.20 3.19
N ASP A 46 -11.02 2.39 3.21
CA ASP A 46 -12.00 1.31 3.18
C ASP A 46 -12.95 1.46 1.99
N PHE A 47 -13.00 0.44 1.14
CA PHE A 47 -14.13 0.19 0.25
C PHE A 47 -15.17 -0.61 1.03
N VAL A 48 -16.20 0.09 1.55
CA VAL A 48 -17.27 -0.55 2.33
C VAL A 48 -18.09 -1.56 1.49
N ASN A 49 -18.03 -1.45 0.16
CA ASN A 49 -18.65 -2.37 -0.78
C ASN A 49 -17.58 -3.07 -1.64
N ILE A 50 -17.51 -4.40 -1.55
CA ILE A 50 -16.58 -5.24 -2.31
C ILE A 50 -16.76 -5.09 -3.83
N ASP A 51 -17.97 -4.85 -4.32
CA ASP A 51 -18.22 -4.61 -5.75
C ASP A 51 -17.54 -3.34 -6.25
N ALA A 52 -17.57 -2.27 -5.44
CA ALA A 52 -16.90 -1.03 -5.80
C ALA A 52 -15.37 -1.20 -5.84
N ALA A 53 -14.81 -2.04 -4.96
CA ALA A 53 -13.40 -2.39 -4.99
C ALA A 53 -13.05 -3.20 -6.25
N ILE A 54 -13.83 -4.24 -6.55
CA ILE A 54 -13.65 -5.07 -7.76
C ILE A 54 -13.73 -4.22 -9.02
N ASP A 55 -14.72 -3.34 -9.14
CA ASP A 55 -14.88 -2.44 -10.28
C ASP A 55 -13.67 -1.51 -10.45
N PHE A 56 -13.16 -0.97 -9.34
CA PHE A 56 -11.98 -0.10 -9.36
C PHE A 56 -10.72 -0.86 -9.79
N PHE A 57 -10.45 -2.02 -9.19
CA PHE A 57 -9.28 -2.83 -9.55
C PHE A 57 -9.39 -3.42 -10.96
N THR A 58 -10.60 -3.68 -11.45
CA THR A 58 -10.84 -4.04 -12.85
C THR A 58 -10.39 -2.92 -13.78
N LYS A 59 -10.78 -1.66 -13.51
CA LYS A 59 -10.31 -0.49 -14.28
C LYS A 59 -8.79 -0.30 -14.21
N LEU A 60 -8.17 -0.55 -13.05
CA LEU A 60 -6.72 -0.45 -12.87
C LEU A 60 -5.95 -1.55 -13.60
N THR A 61 -6.54 -2.72 -13.79
CA THR A 61 -5.87 -3.88 -14.40
C THR A 61 -6.23 -4.05 -15.88
N GLU A 62 -7.25 -3.35 -16.36
CA GLU A 62 -7.65 -3.39 -17.76
C GLU A 62 -6.52 -2.90 -18.68
N GLY A 63 -6.13 -3.78 -19.60
CA GLY A 63 -5.13 -3.52 -20.62
C GLY A 63 -3.67 -3.58 -20.15
N LEU A 64 -3.39 -3.92 -18.88
CA LEU A 64 -2.02 -4.08 -18.38
C LEU A 64 -1.31 -5.24 -19.09
N LYS A 65 -0.08 -4.99 -19.55
CA LYS A 65 0.82 -5.98 -20.14
C LYS A 65 1.85 -6.45 -19.10
N LYS A 66 2.69 -7.41 -19.51
CA LYS A 66 3.69 -8.06 -18.66
C LYS A 66 4.62 -7.09 -17.92
N ASP A 67 5.07 -6.04 -18.59
CA ASP A 67 6.01 -5.05 -18.00
C ASP A 67 5.31 -3.81 -17.46
N ASP A 68 3.98 -3.78 -17.52
CA ASP A 68 3.17 -2.70 -16.95
C ASP A 68 2.90 -2.98 -15.46
N GLY A 69 2.31 -2.00 -14.79
CA GLY A 69 1.97 -2.12 -13.37
C GLY A 69 1.08 -0.99 -12.90
N VAL A 70 0.96 -0.89 -11.59
CA VAL A 70 0.21 0.16 -10.91
C VAL A 70 1.11 0.77 -9.86
N ARG A 71 1.25 2.08 -9.92
CA ARG A 71 1.93 2.87 -8.92
C ARG A 71 0.92 3.49 -7.98
N VAL A 72 1.24 3.46 -6.69
CA VAL A 72 0.43 4.02 -5.63
C VAL A 72 1.24 5.06 -4.87
N TYR A 73 0.96 6.34 -5.14
CA TYR A 73 1.59 7.44 -4.43
C TYR A 73 0.95 7.64 -3.06
N PHE A 74 1.79 7.94 -2.08
CA PHE A 74 1.33 8.57 -0.85
C PHE A 74 1.07 10.05 -1.12
N ALA A 75 -0.11 10.51 -0.73
CA ALA A 75 -0.57 11.86 -0.97
C ALA A 75 -1.21 12.41 0.31
N SER A 76 -1.31 13.73 0.41
CA SER A 76 -1.88 14.36 1.60
C SER A 76 -2.53 15.70 1.24
N PRO A 77 -3.74 15.70 0.67
CA PRO A 77 -4.42 16.91 0.25
C PRO A 77 -4.61 17.86 1.44
N SER A 78 -4.26 19.13 1.28
CA SER A 78 -4.72 20.18 2.19
C SER A 78 -6.23 20.32 2.06
N ARG A 79 -6.92 20.72 3.14
CA ARG A 79 -8.39 20.84 3.12
C ARG A 79 -8.93 21.80 2.05
N ASP A 80 -8.17 22.82 1.71
CA ASP A 80 -8.47 23.85 0.70
C ASP A 80 -7.91 23.51 -0.69
N GLY A 81 -7.26 22.35 -0.87
CA GLY A 81 -6.69 21.89 -2.13
C GLY A 81 -5.38 22.57 -2.56
N ASN A 82 -4.84 23.51 -1.77
CA ASN A 82 -3.64 24.28 -2.13
C ASN A 82 -2.36 23.70 -1.51
N VAL A 83 -1.22 24.06 -2.09
CA VAL A 83 0.11 23.81 -1.53
C VAL A 83 0.52 24.99 -0.67
N TYR A 84 0.83 24.74 0.61
CA TYR A 84 1.44 25.72 1.49
C TYR A 84 2.74 25.21 2.06
N LYS A 85 3.60 26.15 2.43
CA LYS A 85 4.75 25.85 3.27
C LYS A 85 4.26 25.37 4.63
N ASP A 86 4.76 24.24 5.10
CA ASP A 86 4.49 23.70 6.43
C ASP A 86 3.01 23.35 6.73
N LYS A 87 2.17 23.10 5.70
CA LYS A 87 0.79 22.57 5.84
C LYS A 87 0.54 21.33 4.98
N CYS A 88 -0.07 20.30 5.56
CA CYS A 88 -0.28 18.98 4.95
C CYS A 88 -1.50 18.30 5.60
N GLY A 89 -2.44 17.81 4.79
CA GLY A 89 -3.69 17.26 5.35
C GLY A 89 -3.67 15.81 5.79
N VAL A 90 -4.72 15.05 5.48
CA VAL A 90 -4.86 13.63 5.86
C VAL A 90 -4.17 12.75 4.83
N LEU A 91 -3.47 11.70 5.29
CA LEU A 91 -2.80 10.75 4.40
C LEU A 91 -3.84 10.04 3.52
N THR A 92 -3.58 9.98 2.22
CA THR A 92 -4.40 9.27 1.25
C THR A 92 -3.51 8.63 0.19
N LEU A 93 -4.13 7.94 -0.77
CA LEU A 93 -3.43 7.25 -1.85
C LEU A 93 -3.91 7.76 -3.21
N ILE A 94 -2.98 7.80 -4.17
CA ILE A 94 -3.27 8.03 -5.58
C ILE A 94 -2.75 6.85 -6.39
N PHE A 95 -3.65 6.18 -7.11
CA PHE A 95 -3.34 5.07 -8.00
C PHE A 95 -3.19 5.57 -9.44
N VAL A 96 -2.21 5.04 -10.16
CA VAL A 96 -2.00 5.31 -11.58
C VAL A 96 -1.41 4.08 -12.25
N LYS A 97 -1.80 3.80 -13.49
CA LYS A 97 -1.17 2.71 -14.25
C LYS A 97 0.18 3.18 -14.76
N THR A 98 1.12 2.25 -14.87
CA THR A 98 2.45 2.53 -15.40
C THR A 98 2.73 1.68 -16.63
N ASN A 99 3.38 2.24 -17.63
CA ASN A 99 3.66 1.56 -18.89
C ASN A 99 5.14 1.18 -19.04
N GLY A 100 5.39 -0.07 -19.43
CA GLY A 100 6.69 -0.60 -19.81
C GLY A 100 7.74 -0.65 -18.68
N VAL A 101 8.95 -1.06 -19.07
CA VAL A 101 10.08 -1.36 -18.15
C VAL A 101 10.51 -0.15 -17.30
N ASN A 102 10.29 1.07 -17.78
CA ASN A 102 10.62 2.29 -17.03
C ASN A 102 9.52 2.73 -16.06
N HIS A 103 8.37 2.03 -16.08
CA HIS A 103 7.23 2.27 -15.20
C HIS A 103 6.73 3.72 -15.22
N LEU A 104 6.66 4.34 -16.40
CA LEU A 104 6.17 5.72 -16.56
C LEU A 104 4.66 5.78 -16.35
N ASP A 105 4.20 6.78 -15.61
CA ASP A 105 2.78 6.99 -15.34
C ASP A 105 1.97 7.21 -16.64
N ASP A 106 0.80 6.57 -16.75
CA ASP A 106 -0.13 6.75 -17.89
C ASP A 106 -0.96 8.04 -17.80
N LYS A 107 -0.70 8.85 -16.77
CA LYS A 107 -1.36 10.13 -16.45
C LYS A 107 -2.84 10.04 -16.10
N THR A 108 -3.37 8.83 -15.87
CA THR A 108 -4.74 8.64 -15.40
C THR A 108 -4.74 8.35 -13.91
N TYR A 109 -4.77 9.42 -13.12
CA TYR A 109 -4.67 9.36 -11.66
C TYR A 109 -6.04 9.16 -11.00
N TYR A 110 -6.09 8.29 -10.01
CA TYR A 110 -7.28 8.03 -9.20
C TYR A 110 -6.99 8.24 -7.73
N ALA A 111 -7.81 9.03 -7.03
CA ALA A 111 -7.61 9.34 -5.63
C ALA A 111 -8.84 9.03 -4.78
N PHE A 112 -8.60 8.65 -3.52
CA PHE A 112 -9.70 8.30 -2.61
C PHE A 112 -10.47 9.54 -2.15
N ASN A 113 -11.78 9.53 -2.35
CA ASN A 113 -12.69 10.62 -1.97
C ASN A 113 -13.43 10.39 -0.63
N GLY A 114 -13.08 9.33 0.11
CA GLY A 114 -13.79 8.88 1.32
C GLY A 114 -14.71 7.68 1.11
N LYS A 115 -15.00 7.29 -0.13
CA LYS A 115 -15.84 6.13 -0.48
C LYS A 115 -15.29 5.31 -1.65
N THR A 116 -14.83 5.98 -2.69
CA THR A 116 -14.33 5.41 -3.94
C THR A 116 -13.04 6.10 -4.36
N PHE A 117 -12.39 5.55 -5.38
CA PHE A 117 -11.29 6.20 -6.07
C PHE A 117 -11.80 6.80 -7.37
N ASP A 118 -11.78 8.13 -7.44
CA ASP A 118 -12.25 8.88 -8.59
C ASP A 118 -11.09 9.47 -9.36
N LYS A 119 -11.28 9.67 -10.67
CA LYS A 119 -10.26 10.29 -11.51
C LYS A 119 -10.02 11.73 -11.06
N ILE A 120 -8.75 12.12 -10.96
CA ILE A 120 -8.32 13.49 -10.71
C ILE A 120 -7.37 13.98 -11.81
N GLU A 121 -7.27 15.29 -11.97
CA GLU A 121 -6.33 15.91 -12.90
C GLU A 121 -4.88 15.76 -12.44
N GLU A 122 -3.94 15.71 -13.39
CA GLU A 122 -2.50 15.55 -13.11
C GLU A 122 -1.98 16.64 -12.17
N ASP A 123 -2.37 17.89 -12.37
CA ASP A 123 -1.97 19.00 -11.52
C ASP A 123 -2.46 18.80 -10.08
N GLN A 124 -3.69 18.31 -9.92
CA GLN A 124 -4.24 18.01 -8.59
C GLN A 124 -3.46 16.88 -7.91
N ALA A 125 -3.15 15.81 -8.65
CA ALA A 125 -2.36 14.69 -8.15
C ALA A 125 -0.96 15.16 -7.72
N ARG A 126 -0.32 15.99 -8.55
CA ARG A 126 0.98 16.59 -8.28
C ARG A 126 0.97 17.42 -6.99
N LEU A 127 -0.02 18.29 -6.81
CA LEU A 127 -0.17 19.10 -5.59
C LEU A 127 -0.31 18.22 -4.34
N TRP A 128 -1.13 17.17 -4.39
CA TRP A 128 -1.39 16.31 -3.22
C TRP A 128 -0.19 15.43 -2.86
N VAL A 129 0.52 14.90 -3.86
CA VAL A 129 1.77 14.17 -3.67
C VAL A 129 2.85 15.10 -3.12
N HIS A 130 2.93 16.32 -3.61
CA HIS A 130 3.88 17.33 -3.15
C HIS A 130 3.68 17.69 -1.68
N ASN A 131 2.43 17.85 -1.22
CA ASN A 131 2.12 18.09 0.19
C ASN A 131 2.65 16.98 1.10
N TYR A 132 2.45 15.72 0.73
CA TYR A 132 3.00 14.59 1.49
C TYR A 132 4.53 14.62 1.53
N GLN A 133 5.18 14.79 0.37
CA GLN A 133 6.63 14.68 0.26
C GLN A 133 7.39 15.79 1.02
N ASN A 134 6.89 17.02 1.03
CA ASN A 134 7.59 18.12 1.67
C ASN A 134 7.53 18.11 3.20
N ILE A 135 6.48 17.51 3.77
CA ILE A 135 6.19 17.61 5.20
C ILE A 135 6.24 16.24 5.84
N LYS A 136 5.28 15.36 5.52
CA LYS A 136 5.15 14.05 6.16
C LYS A 136 6.32 13.14 5.84
N ARG A 137 6.69 12.97 4.57
CA ARG A 137 7.83 12.12 4.16
C ARG A 137 9.13 12.55 4.83
N LYS A 138 9.38 13.88 4.88
CA LYS A 138 10.56 14.46 5.52
C LYS A 138 10.60 14.19 7.02
N ILE A 139 9.49 14.35 7.73
CA ILE A 139 9.44 14.11 9.19
C ILE A 139 9.53 12.61 9.49
N LEU A 140 8.89 11.77 8.68
CA LEU A 140 8.94 10.32 8.82
C LEU A 140 10.33 9.72 8.58
N PHE A 141 11.27 10.45 7.96
CA PHE A 141 12.66 10.05 7.85
C PHE A 141 13.28 9.64 9.20
N GLU A 142 12.89 10.31 10.29
CA GLU A 142 13.39 10.01 11.65
C GLU A 142 12.90 8.66 12.20
N THR A 143 11.89 8.06 11.56
CA THR A 143 11.34 6.75 11.93
C THR A 143 11.91 5.60 11.11
N LEU A 144 12.86 5.89 10.22
CA LEU A 144 13.56 4.88 9.43
C LEU A 144 14.67 4.24 10.24
N SER A 145 15.15 3.08 9.77
CA SER A 145 16.24 2.39 10.44
C SER A 145 17.52 3.22 10.39
N ASP A 146 18.45 2.99 11.33
CA ASP A 146 19.74 3.69 11.37
C ASP A 146 20.51 3.57 10.06
N ASN A 147 20.40 2.42 9.40
CA ASN A 147 20.99 2.17 8.09
C ASN A 147 20.36 3.03 6.99
N ASP A 148 19.03 3.25 7.01
CA ASP A 148 18.37 4.21 6.12
C ASP A 148 18.84 5.63 6.37
N ARG A 149 18.85 6.05 7.63
CA ARG A 149 19.19 7.43 7.99
C ARG A 149 20.65 7.76 7.68
N THR A 150 21.58 6.85 7.99
CA THR A 150 23.01 7.02 7.72
C THR A 150 23.33 7.09 6.23
N ASN A 151 22.59 6.33 5.41
CA ASN A 151 22.75 6.33 3.95
C ASN A 151 21.85 7.37 3.26
N PHE A 152 21.20 8.27 4.01
CA PHE A 152 20.29 9.29 3.49
C PHE A 152 19.21 8.74 2.57
N ILE A 153 18.68 7.56 2.90
CA ILE A 153 17.59 6.99 2.14
C ILE A 153 16.28 7.56 2.66
N HIS A 154 15.54 8.20 1.77
CA HIS A 154 14.29 8.86 2.13
C HIS A 154 13.15 7.86 2.37
N GLU A 155 12.14 8.32 3.11
CA GLU A 155 10.90 7.59 3.31
C GLU A 155 10.18 7.32 1.97
N THR A 156 9.35 6.30 1.93
CA THR A 156 8.60 5.88 0.74
C THR A 156 7.78 7.03 0.16
N LYS A 157 8.01 7.28 -1.12
CA LYS A 157 7.23 8.22 -1.94
C LYS A 157 6.01 7.55 -2.56
N HIS A 158 6.18 6.34 -3.09
CA HIS A 158 5.15 5.52 -3.70
C HIS A 158 5.52 4.04 -3.60
N VAL A 159 4.53 3.18 -3.77
CA VAL A 159 4.71 1.73 -3.95
C VAL A 159 4.41 1.40 -5.40
N TRP A 160 5.14 0.45 -5.99
CA TRP A 160 4.82 -0.06 -7.32
C TRP A 160 4.45 -1.53 -7.26
N PHE A 161 3.36 -1.87 -7.95
CA PHE A 161 2.84 -3.22 -8.06
C PHE A 161 2.91 -3.66 -9.52
N SER A 162 3.47 -4.85 -9.74
CA SER A 162 3.42 -5.49 -11.05
C SER A 162 1.97 -5.72 -11.51
N SER A 163 1.79 -5.80 -12.83
CA SER A 163 0.50 -6.21 -13.42
C SER A 163 0.00 -7.54 -12.83
N GLU A 164 0.89 -8.52 -12.65
CA GLU A 164 0.58 -9.81 -12.04
C GLU A 164 0.00 -9.66 -10.62
N GLN A 165 0.65 -8.87 -9.74
CA GLN A 165 0.17 -8.66 -8.36
C GLN A 165 -1.21 -7.99 -8.33
N MET A 166 -1.44 -6.99 -9.18
CA MET A 166 -2.71 -6.28 -9.21
C MET A 166 -3.84 -7.13 -9.78
N ILE A 167 -3.54 -7.94 -10.80
CA ILE A 167 -4.48 -8.91 -11.38
C ILE A 167 -4.84 -9.97 -10.33
N GLN A 168 -3.85 -10.53 -9.64
CA GLN A 168 -4.09 -11.52 -8.59
C GLN A 168 -4.89 -10.94 -7.42
N THR A 169 -4.62 -9.69 -7.01
CA THR A 169 -5.41 -9.00 -5.98
C THR A 169 -6.88 -8.87 -6.39
N ARG A 170 -7.13 -8.47 -7.65
CA ARG A 170 -8.49 -8.40 -8.21
C ARG A 170 -9.16 -9.77 -8.24
N ASP A 171 -8.47 -10.78 -8.75
CA ASP A 171 -9.03 -12.11 -8.94
C ASP A 171 -9.32 -12.79 -7.59
N GLU A 172 -8.47 -12.55 -6.58
CA GLU A 172 -8.71 -12.98 -5.20
C GLU A 172 -9.96 -12.32 -4.62
N MET A 173 -10.20 -11.03 -4.89
CA MET A 173 -11.46 -10.38 -4.47
C MET A 173 -12.69 -11.04 -5.08
N ILE A 174 -12.64 -11.36 -6.38
CA ILE A 174 -13.75 -12.03 -7.09
C ILE A 174 -13.96 -13.44 -6.52
N TYR A 175 -12.88 -14.21 -6.34
CA TYR A 175 -12.91 -15.56 -5.80
C TYR A 175 -13.50 -15.60 -4.39
N GLN A 176 -12.96 -14.80 -3.46
CA GLN A 176 -13.39 -14.82 -2.07
C GLN A 176 -14.82 -14.29 -1.90
N LYS A 177 -15.22 -13.28 -2.68
CA LYS A 177 -16.62 -12.85 -2.74
C LYS A 177 -17.56 -13.98 -3.19
N GLY A 178 -17.18 -14.71 -4.24
CA GLY A 178 -17.98 -15.81 -4.78
C GLY A 178 -18.07 -17.01 -3.82
N LYS A 179 -16.95 -17.36 -3.17
CA LYS A 179 -16.84 -18.48 -2.24
C LYS A 179 -17.55 -18.23 -0.91
N ALA A 180 -17.33 -17.06 -0.31
CA ALA A 180 -17.77 -16.75 1.06
C ALA A 180 -19.14 -16.08 1.14
N GLY A 181 -19.74 -15.75 -0.01
CA GLY A 181 -21.04 -15.10 -0.09
C GLY A 181 -21.09 -13.80 0.72
N SER A 182 -21.99 -13.73 1.71
CA SER A 182 -22.22 -12.49 2.48
C SER A 182 -21.15 -12.14 3.52
N MET A 183 -20.14 -13.00 3.73
CA MET A 183 -19.09 -12.74 4.72
C MET A 183 -18.14 -11.62 4.30
N VAL A 184 -17.79 -11.56 3.02
CA VAL A 184 -16.95 -10.51 2.45
C VAL A 184 -17.84 -9.38 1.97
N THR A 185 -17.90 -8.29 2.73
CA THR A 185 -18.72 -7.12 2.39
C THR A 185 -17.92 -6.02 1.73
N GLY A 186 -16.61 -5.94 2.00
CA GLY A 186 -15.76 -4.84 1.57
C GLY A 186 -14.29 -5.24 1.42
N PHE A 187 -13.47 -4.25 1.09
CA PHE A 187 -12.03 -4.38 0.90
C PHE A 187 -11.30 -3.17 1.49
N GLY A 188 -10.21 -3.42 2.19
CA GLY A 188 -9.45 -2.42 2.92
C GLY A 188 -8.03 -2.28 2.40
N ILE A 189 -7.53 -1.05 2.43
CA ILE A 189 -6.12 -0.72 2.28
C ILE A 189 -5.63 -0.18 3.62
N ARG A 190 -4.57 -0.76 4.17
CA ARG A 190 -3.99 -0.40 5.47
C ARG A 190 -2.66 0.31 5.25
N PHE A 191 -2.45 1.42 5.92
CA PHE A 191 -1.13 2.02 6.02
C PHE A 191 -0.31 1.16 6.98
N VAL A 192 0.77 0.58 6.48
CA VAL A 192 1.62 -0.32 7.26
C VAL A 192 3.08 0.06 7.04
N SER A 193 3.99 -0.52 7.81
CA SER A 193 5.42 -0.34 7.62
C SER A 193 6.11 -1.69 7.58
N TYR A 194 7.13 -1.81 6.74
CA TYR A 194 7.97 -3.01 6.80
C TYR A 194 8.60 -3.14 8.18
N THR A 195 8.84 -4.36 8.62
CA THR A 195 9.49 -4.64 9.90
C THR A 195 10.33 -5.91 9.78
N ASN A 196 11.46 -5.91 10.47
CA ASN A 196 12.34 -7.07 10.58
C ASN A 196 11.79 -8.16 11.52
N LEU A 197 10.71 -7.87 12.26
CA LEU A 197 10.08 -8.81 13.20
C LEU A 197 9.25 -9.91 12.51
N ALA A 198 9.40 -10.13 11.21
CA ALA A 198 8.42 -10.84 10.39
C ALA A 198 8.93 -12.08 9.62
N TYR A 199 10.19 -12.49 9.74
CA TYR A 199 10.63 -13.71 9.04
C TYR A 199 10.46 -14.96 9.90
N SER A 200 9.26 -15.53 9.83
CA SER A 200 8.94 -16.89 10.32
C SER A 200 9.61 -17.99 9.47
N PHE A 201 10.11 -17.63 8.28
CA PHE A 201 10.77 -18.57 7.37
C PHE A 201 12.28 -18.56 7.59
N PRO A 202 12.92 -19.73 7.79
CA PRO A 202 14.29 -19.83 8.26
C PRO A 202 15.28 -19.58 7.13
N LYS A 203 15.50 -18.31 6.78
CA LYS A 203 16.81 -17.86 6.32
C LYS A 203 17.16 -16.56 7.03
N PRO A 204 18.39 -16.42 7.53
CA PRO A 204 18.88 -15.14 8.00
C PRO A 204 18.87 -14.20 6.78
N VAL A 205 17.96 -13.23 6.82
CA VAL A 205 18.06 -12.06 5.97
C VAL A 205 19.44 -11.47 6.24
N SER A 206 20.30 -11.41 5.23
CA SER A 206 21.65 -10.88 5.41
C SER A 206 21.54 -9.46 5.99
N GLY A 207 22.45 -9.02 6.86
CA GLY A 207 22.37 -7.68 7.47
C GLY A 207 22.35 -6.50 6.47
N ALA A 208 22.56 -6.77 5.17
CA ALA A 208 22.40 -5.82 4.07
C ALA A 208 20.95 -5.69 3.56
N GLU A 209 20.06 -6.62 3.92
CA GLU A 209 18.65 -6.69 3.56
C GLU A 209 17.72 -6.41 4.76
N ASP A 210 18.13 -5.56 5.70
CA ASP A 210 17.16 -4.91 6.61
C ASP A 210 16.10 -4.27 5.74
N ARG A 211 14.91 -4.88 5.59
CA ARG A 211 13.79 -4.29 4.87
C ARG A 211 13.13 -3.32 5.84
N ARG A 212 13.70 -2.13 5.76
CA ARG A 212 13.66 -1.01 6.69
C ARG A 212 12.25 -0.52 6.90
N GLN A 213 12.03 0.07 8.06
CA GLN A 213 10.80 0.58 8.70
C GLN A 213 9.99 1.60 7.87
N ARG A 214 10.08 1.58 6.55
CA ARG A 214 9.45 2.47 5.59
C ARG A 214 7.97 2.17 5.43
N LEU A 215 7.24 3.21 5.05
CA LEU A 215 5.82 3.16 4.77
C LEU A 215 5.54 2.29 3.53
N THR A 216 4.48 1.49 3.61
CA THR A 216 3.91 0.73 2.50
C THR A 216 2.41 0.57 2.76
N ILE A 217 1.73 -0.22 1.93
CA ILE A 217 0.31 -0.52 2.10
C ILE A 217 0.10 -2.04 2.17
N GLY A 218 -0.90 -2.48 2.93
CA GLY A 218 -1.39 -3.85 2.92
C GLY A 218 -2.85 -3.89 2.50
N PHE A 219 -3.27 -4.96 1.84
CA PHE A 219 -4.67 -5.19 1.52
C PHE A 219 -5.33 -6.14 2.52
N THR A 220 -6.62 -5.97 2.74
CA THR A 220 -7.41 -6.83 3.63
C THR A 220 -8.85 -6.96 3.15
N PHE A 221 -9.48 -8.09 3.44
CA PHE A 221 -10.92 -8.21 3.27
C PHE A 221 -11.65 -7.62 4.46
N MET A 222 -12.90 -7.23 4.25
CA MET A 222 -13.74 -6.68 5.32
C MET A 222 -15.04 -7.45 5.45
N ASN A 223 -15.43 -7.72 6.70
CA ASN A 223 -16.79 -8.07 7.08
C ASN A 223 -17.39 -6.91 7.87
N LYS A 224 -18.31 -6.20 7.23
CA LYS A 224 -18.85 -4.90 7.65
C LYS A 224 -17.70 -3.92 7.86
N ASN A 225 -17.36 -3.62 9.12
CA ASN A 225 -16.35 -2.64 9.50
C ASN A 225 -15.09 -3.29 10.10
N ARG A 226 -14.97 -4.62 10.04
CA ARG A 226 -13.88 -5.38 10.62
C ARG A 226 -13.05 -6.05 9.54
N ASP A 227 -11.74 -5.99 9.71
CA ASP A 227 -10.76 -6.66 8.86
C ASP A 227 -10.77 -8.15 9.11
N ILE A 228 -10.75 -8.91 8.02
CA ILE A 228 -10.72 -10.37 8.00
C ILE A 228 -9.67 -10.83 6.99
N GLY A 229 -9.02 -11.95 7.28
CA GLY A 229 -8.06 -12.58 6.37
C GLY A 229 -8.67 -13.75 5.61
N ILE A 230 -7.93 -14.30 4.65
CA ILE A 230 -8.34 -15.53 3.97
C ILE A 230 -8.48 -16.71 4.95
N GLU A 231 -7.72 -16.71 6.05
CA GLU A 231 -7.86 -17.70 7.14
C GLU A 231 -9.27 -17.68 7.74
N ASP A 232 -9.86 -16.50 7.91
CA ASP A 232 -11.22 -16.36 8.45
C ASP A 232 -12.28 -16.72 7.38
N ILE A 233 -11.97 -16.54 6.09
CA ILE A 233 -12.91 -16.68 4.96
C ILE A 233 -12.95 -18.11 4.39
N ASP A 234 -11.77 -18.67 4.10
CA ASP A 234 -11.55 -19.96 3.47
C ASP A 234 -10.31 -20.61 4.11
N SER A 235 -10.52 -21.20 5.29
CA SER A 235 -9.45 -21.82 6.07
C SER A 235 -8.78 -23.00 5.36
N GLU A 236 -9.50 -23.71 4.48
CA GLU A 236 -8.95 -24.82 3.71
C GLU A 236 -7.95 -24.31 2.69
N GLU A 237 -8.34 -23.30 1.90
CA GLU A 237 -7.45 -22.63 0.94
C GLU A 237 -6.26 -21.98 1.63
N PHE A 238 -6.49 -21.32 2.78
CA PHE A 238 -5.40 -20.74 3.58
C PHE A 238 -4.38 -21.82 3.99
N ASN A 239 -4.83 -22.94 4.55
CA ASN A 239 -3.94 -24.01 4.99
C ASN A 239 -3.17 -24.63 3.81
N TYR A 240 -3.84 -24.84 2.68
CA TYR A 240 -3.19 -25.32 1.45
C TYR A 240 -2.07 -24.38 0.99
N ARG A 241 -2.36 -23.07 0.89
CA ARG A 241 -1.36 -22.06 0.53
C ARG A 241 -0.23 -21.99 1.56
N TYR A 242 -0.55 -22.02 2.84
CA TYR A 242 0.42 -21.99 3.95
C TYR A 242 1.41 -23.16 3.88
N GLU A 243 0.93 -24.39 3.67
CA GLU A 243 1.78 -25.57 3.52
C GLU A 243 2.70 -25.47 2.30
N LEU A 244 2.22 -24.95 1.18
CA LEU A 244 3.04 -24.76 -0.02
C LEU A 244 4.14 -23.73 0.21
N THR A 245 3.81 -22.62 0.88
CA THR A 245 4.78 -21.55 1.19
C THR A 245 5.88 -22.04 2.12
N ILE A 246 5.54 -22.78 3.18
CA ILE A 246 6.53 -23.38 4.08
C ILE A 246 7.47 -24.33 3.34
N ASN A 247 6.93 -25.18 2.47
CA ASN A 247 7.68 -26.26 1.85
C ASN A 247 8.49 -25.84 0.62
N ARG A 248 8.12 -24.74 -0.06
CA ARG A 248 8.73 -24.35 -1.35
C ARG A 248 9.28 -22.92 -1.38
N PHE A 249 9.01 -22.10 -0.35
CA PHE A 249 9.39 -20.69 -0.25
C PHE A 249 9.23 -19.93 -1.59
N ILE A 250 7.98 -19.78 -2.03
CA ILE A 250 7.65 -19.12 -3.29
C ILE A 250 7.25 -17.67 -2.97
N GLY A 251 8.27 -16.82 -2.86
CA GLY A 251 8.11 -15.37 -2.92
C GLY A 251 7.79 -14.66 -1.60
N ASP A 252 7.98 -13.34 -1.64
CA ASP A 252 7.56 -12.40 -0.61
C ASP A 252 6.03 -12.44 -0.59
N THR A 253 5.46 -12.96 0.49
CA THR A 253 4.04 -13.28 0.66
C THR A 253 3.15 -12.04 0.73
N PHE A 254 3.66 -10.85 0.42
CA PHE A 254 2.99 -9.62 0.82
C PHE A 254 2.57 -8.75 -0.35
N ASP A 255 1.37 -8.24 -0.21
CA ASP A 255 0.67 -7.24 -1.01
C ASP A 255 1.31 -5.85 -0.91
N THR A 256 2.63 -5.78 -0.81
CA THR A 256 3.39 -4.55 -0.58
C THR A 256 4.15 -4.07 -1.81
N GLY A 257 3.86 -4.61 -2.99
CA GLY A 257 4.54 -4.27 -4.25
C GLY A 257 5.94 -4.91 -4.39
N ASP A 258 6.49 -4.94 -5.60
CA ASP A 258 7.81 -5.50 -5.91
C ASP A 258 8.57 -4.61 -6.92
N PRO A 259 9.75 -4.05 -6.59
CA PRO A 259 10.47 -4.19 -5.34
C PRO A 259 9.81 -3.42 -4.19
N THR A 260 10.22 -3.76 -2.96
CA THR A 260 10.20 -2.79 -1.83
C THR A 260 10.56 -1.42 -2.41
N PRO A 261 9.73 -0.38 -2.22
CA PRO A 261 9.82 0.88 -2.94
C PRO A 261 11.26 1.25 -3.23
N PRO A 262 11.64 1.49 -4.50
CA PRO A 262 13.03 1.80 -4.77
C PRO A 262 13.45 2.95 -3.85
N PRO A 263 14.64 2.87 -3.22
CA PRO A 263 15.15 3.98 -2.44
C PRO A 263 15.21 5.18 -3.37
N SER A 264 14.29 6.12 -3.21
CA SER A 264 14.43 7.40 -3.87
C SER A 264 15.59 8.08 -3.18
N THR A 265 16.68 8.25 -3.92
CA THR A 265 17.80 9.14 -3.54
C THR A 265 17.50 10.59 -3.90
N ASP A 266 16.29 10.85 -4.42
CA ASP A 266 15.84 12.17 -4.85
C ASP A 266 14.88 12.78 -3.81
N ASP A 267 15.20 14.01 -3.41
CA ASP A 267 14.40 14.85 -2.54
C ASP A 267 13.30 15.61 -3.30
N LYS A 268 13.26 15.53 -4.65
CA LYS A 268 12.27 16.26 -5.44
C LYS A 268 10.86 15.72 -5.24
N ALA A 269 10.02 16.60 -4.70
CA ALA A 269 8.58 16.45 -4.68
C ALA A 269 7.99 16.49 -6.10
N ALA A 270 7.86 15.32 -6.72
CA ALA A 270 7.32 15.18 -8.08
C ALA A 270 6.51 13.88 -8.25
N LEU A 271 5.73 13.79 -9.32
CA LEU A 271 5.28 12.51 -9.91
C LEU A 271 6.39 12.00 -10.84
N ASP A 272 6.53 10.69 -11.04
CA ASP A 272 7.45 10.16 -12.06
C ASP A 272 6.68 9.89 -13.35
N VAL A 273 6.54 10.98 -14.12
CA VAL A 273 5.95 11.06 -15.45
C VAL A 273 6.99 11.00 -16.55
#